data_AF-A0A7J3LLX8-F1
#
_entry.id   AF-A0A7J3LLX8-F1
#
_cell.length_a   1.000
_cell.length_b   1.000
_cell.length_c   1.000
_cell.angle_alpha   90.00
_cell.angle_beta   90.00
_cell.angle_gamma   90.00
#
_symmetry.space_group_name_H-M   'P 1'
#
loop_
_entity.id
_entity.type
_entity.pdbx_description
1 polymer ?
#
loop_
_entity_poly.entity_id
_entity_poly.type
_entity_poly.pdbx_seq_one_letter_code
_entity_poly.pdbx_strand_id
1 'polypeptide(L)'
;MQEEDRQELKKLLSELRTVHRLSPKAVLRFLSTDKVMLPSGIYRQRELAIMEATVKYLHENKGMGLSQIAKALGRDARSVWSAYHRAKSKVPAKLEQEGILIPLYVFQEQGTLKPIVSYLRHAHGLKFREIGEVLGRDTALVCAVYNRK
;
A
#
# COMPACT_ATOMS: atom_id res chain seq x y z
N MET A 1 23.08 7.33 -13.95
CA MET A 1 22.92 5.86 -13.97
C MET A 1 24.21 5.31 -14.56
N GLN A 2 24.98 4.56 -13.79
CA GLN A 2 26.34 4.12 -14.16
C GLN A 2 26.26 3.00 -15.22
N GLU A 3 27.32 2.77 -15.98
CA GLU A 3 27.34 1.72 -17.03
C GLU A 3 27.23 0.30 -16.41
N GLU A 4 27.73 0.13 -15.18
CA GLU A 4 27.62 -1.11 -14.39
C GLU A 4 26.16 -1.44 -14.06
N ASP A 5 25.38 -0.48 -13.55
CA ASP A 5 23.95 -0.64 -13.27
C ASP A 5 23.20 -1.17 -14.51
N ARG A 6 23.60 -0.69 -15.70
CA ARG A 6 22.96 -1.01 -16.96
C ARG A 6 23.28 -2.43 -17.44
N GLN A 7 24.51 -2.89 -17.19
CA GLN A 7 24.93 -4.27 -17.47
C GLN A 7 24.24 -5.26 -16.54
N GLU A 8 24.16 -4.91 -15.25
CA GLU A 8 23.51 -5.75 -14.25
C GLU A 8 22.00 -5.87 -14.51
N LEU A 9 21.35 -4.78 -14.90
CA LEU A 9 19.94 -4.78 -15.31
C LEU A 9 19.69 -5.65 -16.55
N LYS A 10 20.58 -5.60 -17.55
CA LYS A 10 20.48 -6.44 -18.76
C LYS A 10 20.59 -7.93 -18.42
N LYS A 11 21.50 -8.29 -17.52
CA LYS A 11 21.69 -9.66 -17.05
C LYS A 11 20.41 -10.16 -16.36
N LEU A 12 19.88 -9.40 -15.42
CA LEU A 12 18.63 -9.70 -14.71
C LEU A 12 17.44 -9.88 -15.68
N LEU A 13 17.30 -8.99 -16.67
CA LEU A 13 16.24 -9.10 -17.68
C LEU A 13 16.38 -10.35 -18.55
N SER A 14 17.60 -10.78 -18.84
CA SER A 14 17.85 -12.01 -19.60
C SER A 14 17.45 -13.27 -18.84
N GLU A 15 17.73 -13.32 -17.53
CA GLU A 15 17.38 -14.42 -16.64
C GLU A 15 15.86 -14.54 -16.45
N LEU A 16 15.17 -13.41 -16.27
CA LEU A 16 13.71 -13.36 -16.17
C LEU A 16 13.01 -13.84 -17.45
N ARG A 17 13.65 -13.63 -18.63
CA ARG A 17 13.13 -14.07 -19.92
C ARG A 17 13.24 -15.60 -20.09
N THR A 18 14.33 -16.20 -19.63
CA THR A 18 14.62 -17.64 -19.79
C THR A 18 13.91 -18.51 -18.77
N VAL A 19 13.88 -18.10 -17.50
CA VAL A 19 13.36 -18.93 -16.40
C VAL A 19 11.84 -18.83 -16.26
N HIS A 20 11.26 -17.65 -16.52
CA HIS A 20 9.85 -17.38 -16.22
C HIS A 20 8.96 -17.13 -17.45
N ARG A 21 9.50 -17.23 -18.68
CA ARG A 21 8.78 -16.89 -19.94
C ARG A 21 8.08 -15.53 -19.88
N LEU A 22 8.62 -14.58 -19.12
CA LEU A 22 8.02 -13.26 -18.97
C LEU A 22 8.35 -12.42 -20.21
N SER A 23 7.31 -11.91 -20.88
CA SER A 23 7.53 -11.02 -22.01
C SER A 23 8.06 -9.67 -21.51
N PRO A 24 8.92 -8.97 -22.29
CA PRO A 24 9.36 -7.62 -21.95
C PRO A 24 8.19 -6.67 -21.69
N LYS A 25 7.06 -6.84 -22.39
CA LYS A 25 5.82 -6.09 -22.14
C LYS A 25 5.21 -6.41 -20.77
N ALA A 26 5.27 -7.65 -20.31
CA ALA A 26 4.79 -8.02 -18.98
C ALA A 26 5.64 -7.36 -17.89
N VAL A 27 6.97 -7.41 -18.03
CA VAL A 27 7.92 -6.74 -17.13
C VAL A 27 7.69 -5.23 -17.12
N LEU A 28 7.61 -4.61 -18.31
CA LEU A 28 7.28 -3.20 -18.42
C LEU A 28 5.92 -2.90 -17.79
N ARG A 29 4.89 -3.71 -17.99
CA ARG A 29 3.59 -3.52 -17.33
C ARG A 29 3.69 -3.54 -15.81
N PHE A 30 4.54 -4.38 -15.22
CA PHE A 30 4.82 -4.38 -13.77
C PHE A 30 5.59 -3.15 -13.31
N LEU A 31 6.46 -2.60 -14.16
CA LEU A 31 7.26 -1.40 -13.85
C LEU A 31 6.49 -0.09 -14.11
N SER A 32 5.58 -0.10 -15.08
CA SER A 32 4.78 1.03 -15.58
C SER A 32 3.42 1.15 -14.91
N THR A 33 3.03 0.23 -14.02
CA THR A 33 1.75 0.35 -13.30
C THR A 33 1.69 1.70 -12.59
N ASP A 34 0.66 2.50 -12.89
CA ASP A 34 0.30 3.70 -12.14
C ASP A 34 0.43 3.37 -10.65
N LYS A 35 1.47 3.94 -10.03
CA LYS A 35 1.75 3.69 -8.62
C LYS A 35 0.69 4.43 -7.84
N VAL A 36 -0.44 3.77 -7.60
CA VAL A 36 -1.49 4.32 -6.75
C VAL A 36 -0.86 4.61 -5.40
N MET A 37 -0.86 5.89 -5.03
CA MET A 37 -0.33 6.36 -3.75
C MET A 37 -1.47 6.64 -2.79
N LEU A 38 -1.25 6.28 -1.53
CA LEU A 38 -2.16 6.44 -0.41
C LEU A 38 -1.56 7.47 0.56
N PRO A 39 -2.21 8.62 0.78
CA PRO A 39 -1.78 9.57 1.80
C PRO A 39 -1.90 8.96 3.18
N SER A 40 -0.87 9.08 4.03
CA SER A 40 -0.88 8.53 5.38
C SER A 40 -1.99 9.09 6.27
N GLY A 41 -2.48 10.30 5.97
CA GLY A 41 -3.57 10.97 6.67
C GLY A 41 -4.86 10.16 6.71
N ILE A 42 -5.12 9.29 5.71
CA ILE A 42 -6.32 8.43 5.69
C ILE A 42 -6.39 7.45 6.87
N TYR A 43 -5.27 7.21 7.56
CA TYR A 43 -5.18 6.27 8.68
C TYR A 43 -5.40 6.90 10.05
N ARG A 44 -5.50 8.24 10.11
CA ARG A 44 -5.71 9.00 11.35
C ARG A 44 -7.10 8.79 11.94
N GLN A 45 -8.08 8.42 11.11
CA GLN A 45 -9.45 8.11 11.50
C GLN A 45 -9.46 6.78 12.26
N ARG A 46 -9.36 6.87 13.60
CA ARG A 46 -9.15 5.72 14.48
C ARG A 46 -10.28 4.68 14.45
N GLU A 47 -11.50 5.12 14.13
CA GLU A 47 -12.67 4.26 13.98
C GLU A 47 -12.56 3.30 12.79
N LEU A 48 -11.75 3.65 11.79
CA LEU A 48 -11.50 2.84 10.61
C LEU A 48 -10.29 1.91 10.85
N ALA A 49 -10.49 0.63 10.53
CA ALA A 49 -9.39 -0.29 10.33
C ALA A 49 -8.58 0.11 9.08
N ILE A 50 -7.33 -0.34 8.99
CA ILE A 50 -6.44 -0.02 7.86
C ILE A 50 -7.07 -0.39 6.52
N MET A 51 -7.66 -1.57 6.41
CA MET A 51 -8.33 -2.02 5.19
C MET A 51 -9.58 -1.17 4.87
N GLU A 52 -10.34 -0.76 5.88
CA GLU A 52 -11.53 0.09 5.74
C GLU A 52 -11.13 1.47 5.18
N ALA A 53 -10.11 2.10 5.77
CA ALA A 53 -9.58 3.39 5.32
C ALA A 53 -9.01 3.30 3.89
N THR A 54 -8.19 2.30 3.60
CA THR A 54 -7.60 2.10 2.27
C THR A 54 -8.69 1.91 1.21
N VAL A 55 -9.65 1.00 1.43
CA VAL A 55 -10.71 0.74 0.45
C VAL A 55 -11.59 1.97 0.23
N LYS A 56 -11.97 2.67 1.31
CA LYS A 56 -12.81 3.87 1.22
C LYS A 56 -12.12 4.97 0.41
N TYR A 57 -10.85 5.26 0.69
CA TYR A 57 -10.08 6.25 -0.08
C TYR A 57 -10.00 5.87 -1.58
N LEU A 58 -9.66 4.62 -1.89
CA LEU A 58 -9.55 4.17 -3.28
C LEU A 58 -10.89 4.28 -4.02
N HIS A 59 -12.00 4.00 -3.36
CA HIS A 59 -13.32 4.09 -3.97
C HIS A 59 -13.80 5.53 -4.11
N GLU A 60 -13.76 6.32 -3.03
CA GLU A 60 -14.41 7.64 -2.98
C GLU A 60 -13.52 8.80 -3.45
N ASN A 61 -12.20 8.70 -3.22
CA ASN A 61 -11.24 9.75 -3.59
C ASN A 61 -10.55 9.42 -4.92
N LYS A 62 -10.28 8.14 -5.23
CA LYS A 62 -9.66 7.72 -6.51
C LYS A 62 -10.66 7.19 -7.54
N GLY A 63 -11.93 6.99 -7.19
CA GLY A 63 -12.97 6.55 -8.13
C GLY A 63 -12.85 5.11 -8.60
N MET A 64 -12.07 4.27 -7.90
CA MET A 64 -11.85 2.88 -8.31
C MET A 64 -13.08 2.00 -8.00
N GLY A 65 -13.41 1.08 -8.92
CA GLY A 65 -14.44 0.08 -8.67
C GLY A 65 -14.02 -0.95 -7.62
N LEU A 66 -14.95 -1.45 -6.81
CA LEU A 66 -14.63 -2.41 -5.72
C LEU A 66 -13.94 -3.69 -6.24
N SER A 67 -14.35 -4.21 -7.41
CA SER A 67 -13.69 -5.35 -8.06
C SER A 67 -12.26 -5.03 -8.52
N GLN A 68 -12.00 -3.79 -8.93
CA GLN A 68 -10.66 -3.33 -9.29
C GLN A 68 -9.78 -3.21 -8.04
N ILE A 69 -10.33 -2.67 -6.96
CA ILE A 69 -9.66 -2.57 -5.66
C ILE A 69 -9.31 -3.96 -5.12
N ALA A 70 -10.22 -4.93 -5.23
CA ALA A 70 -9.99 -6.32 -4.85
C ALA A 70 -8.78 -6.92 -5.58
N LYS A 71 -8.70 -6.74 -6.91
CA LYS A 71 -7.55 -7.17 -7.72
C LYS A 71 -6.26 -6.45 -7.31
N ALA A 72 -6.31 -5.13 -7.10
CA ALA A 72 -5.14 -4.33 -6.76
C ALA A 72 -4.55 -4.68 -5.39
N LEU A 73 -5.40 -5.00 -4.43
CA LEU A 73 -5.02 -5.41 -3.07
C LEU A 73 -4.76 -6.92 -2.92
N GLY A 74 -5.02 -7.73 -3.95
CA GLY A 74 -4.93 -9.19 -3.85
C GLY A 74 -5.94 -9.79 -2.86
N ARG A 75 -7.15 -9.23 -2.78
CA ARG A 75 -8.19 -9.61 -1.79
C ARG A 75 -9.45 -10.11 -2.47
N ASP A 76 -10.21 -10.90 -1.71
CA ASP A 76 -11.56 -11.31 -2.13
C ASP A 76 -12.51 -10.09 -2.23
N ALA A 77 -13.36 -10.11 -3.26
CA ALA A 77 -14.28 -9.01 -3.55
C ALA A 77 -15.31 -8.79 -2.43
N ARG A 78 -15.76 -9.84 -1.72
CA ARG A 78 -16.70 -9.72 -0.60
C ARG A 78 -16.03 -9.04 0.60
N SER A 79 -14.74 -9.30 0.81
CA SER A 79 -13.95 -8.65 1.86
C SER A 79 -13.81 -7.15 1.59
N VAL A 80 -13.51 -6.77 0.35
CA VAL A 80 -13.43 -5.36 -0.06
C VAL A 80 -14.78 -4.67 0.04
N TRP A 81 -15.84 -5.29 -0.45
CA TRP A 81 -17.21 -4.77 -0.33
C TRP A 81 -17.59 -4.53 1.13
N SER A 82 -17.35 -5.51 2.00
CA SER A 82 -17.66 -5.40 3.43
C SER A 82 -16.81 -4.34 4.14
N ALA A 83 -15.55 -4.18 3.76
CA ALA A 83 -14.68 -3.13 4.29
C ALA A 83 -15.20 -1.74 3.89
N TYR A 84 -15.58 -1.55 2.63
CA TYR A 84 -16.14 -0.29 2.14
C TYR A 84 -17.41 0.12 2.89
N HIS A 85 -18.40 -0.77 2.99
CA HIS A 85 -19.67 -0.42 3.61
C HIS A 85 -19.54 -0.16 5.11
N ARG A 86 -18.69 -0.91 5.82
CA ARG A 86 -18.36 -0.60 7.21
C ARG A 86 -17.68 0.75 7.33
N ALA A 87 -16.72 1.06 6.46
CA ALA A 87 -16.04 2.35 6.46
C ALA A 87 -17.01 3.51 6.23
N LYS A 88 -17.90 3.36 5.24
CA LYS A 88 -18.93 4.35 4.89
C LYS A 88 -19.94 4.57 6.02
N SER A 89 -20.30 3.51 6.74
CA SER A 89 -21.21 3.60 7.88
C SER A 89 -20.57 4.31 9.09
N LYS A 90 -19.28 4.06 9.35
CA LYS A 90 -18.55 4.70 10.46
C LYS A 90 -18.22 6.15 10.14
N VAL A 91 -17.69 6.39 8.94
CA VAL A 91 -17.26 7.70 8.46
C VAL A 91 -17.96 7.97 7.12
N PRO A 92 -19.08 8.73 7.11
CA PRO A 92 -19.80 9.06 5.88
C PRO A 92 -19.02 10.01 4.95
N ALA A 93 -18.24 10.93 5.51
CA ALA A 93 -17.45 11.89 4.76
C ALA A 93 -16.26 11.23 4.02
N LYS A 94 -15.74 11.89 2.98
CA LYS A 94 -14.51 11.46 2.31
C LYS A 94 -13.30 11.62 3.23
N LEU A 95 -12.27 10.82 3.00
CA LEU A 95 -11.06 10.84 3.83
C LEU A 95 -10.09 11.95 3.39
N GLU A 96 -9.29 12.40 4.35
CA GLU A 96 -8.21 13.38 4.18
C GLU A 96 -7.16 12.91 3.18
N GLN A 97 -6.50 13.84 2.50
CA GLN A 97 -5.54 13.53 1.42
C GLN A 97 -4.12 14.00 1.74
N GLU A 98 -3.84 14.29 3.00
CA GLU A 98 -2.56 14.82 3.47
C GLU A 98 -1.63 13.73 4.03
N GLY A 99 -0.36 14.10 4.22
CA GLY A 99 0.66 13.24 4.79
C GLY A 99 1.53 12.52 3.75
N ILE A 100 2.30 11.54 4.23
CA ILE A 100 3.31 10.84 3.43
C ILE A 100 2.61 9.89 2.47
N LEU A 101 3.04 9.89 1.20
CA LEU A 101 2.51 9.01 0.17
C LEU A 101 3.09 7.59 0.32
N ILE A 102 2.19 6.63 0.54
CA ILE A 102 2.52 5.21 0.69
C ILE A 102 2.05 4.48 -0.57
N PRO A 103 2.92 3.72 -1.26
CA PRO A 103 2.52 2.95 -2.42
C PRO A 103 1.48 1.86 -2.09
N LEU A 104 0.47 1.69 -2.94
CA LEU A 104 -0.59 0.69 -2.76
C LEU A 104 -0.05 -0.75 -2.66
N TYR A 105 1.06 -1.06 -3.33
CA TYR A 105 1.65 -2.41 -3.28
C TYR A 105 2.06 -2.84 -1.86
N VAL A 106 2.31 -1.88 -0.96
CA VAL A 106 2.61 -2.14 0.46
C VAL A 106 1.48 -2.92 1.15
N PHE A 107 0.25 -2.87 0.61
CA PHE A 107 -0.95 -3.46 1.20
C PHE A 107 -1.31 -4.84 0.63
N GLN A 108 -0.52 -5.37 -0.32
CA GLN A 108 -0.83 -6.65 -0.97
C GLN A 108 -0.60 -7.84 -0.03
N GLU A 109 0.46 -7.80 0.79
CA GLU A 109 0.83 -8.97 1.60
C GLU A 109 -0.05 -9.16 2.84
N GLN A 110 -0.43 -8.10 3.57
CA GLN A 110 -1.26 -8.23 4.77
C GLN A 110 -2.13 -6.98 5.01
N GLY A 111 -3.40 -7.16 5.35
CA GLY A 111 -4.34 -6.07 5.74
C GLY A 111 -4.06 -5.50 7.13
N THR A 112 -2.81 -5.58 7.59
CA THR A 112 -2.36 -5.16 8.91
C THR A 112 -1.61 -3.83 8.82
N LEU A 113 -1.35 -3.22 9.98
CA LEU A 113 -0.55 -2.00 10.08
C LEU A 113 0.95 -2.25 9.80
N LYS A 114 1.42 -3.50 9.87
CA LYS A 114 2.86 -3.86 9.81
C LYS A 114 3.53 -3.43 8.51
N PRO A 115 2.99 -3.71 7.31
CA PRO A 115 3.65 -3.32 6.07
C PRO A 115 3.84 -1.80 5.95
N ILE A 116 2.87 -1.02 6.43
CA ILE A 116 2.94 0.45 6.45
C ILE A 116 4.07 0.91 7.37
N VAL A 117 4.14 0.36 8.58
CA VAL A 117 5.16 0.71 9.56
C VAL A 117 6.55 0.35 9.03
N SER A 118 6.70 -0.83 8.43
CA SER A 118 7.96 -1.25 7.79
C SER A 118 8.35 -0.31 6.64
N TYR A 119 7.42 0.03 5.76
CA TYR A 119 7.69 0.96 4.66
C TYR A 119 8.15 2.33 5.18
N LEU A 120 7.41 2.93 6.12
CA LEU A 120 7.76 4.24 6.69
C LEU A 120 9.09 4.20 7.45
N ARG A 121 9.41 3.08 8.12
CA ARG A 121 10.67 2.90 8.84
C ARG A 121 11.86 2.79 7.89
N HIS A 122 11.75 1.96 6.85
CA HIS A 122 12.88 1.60 5.98
C HIS A 122 13.06 2.55 4.81
N ALA A 123 11.98 3.05 4.20
CA ALA A 123 12.05 3.95 3.05
C ALA A 123 12.20 5.41 3.45
N HIS A 124 11.64 5.82 4.59
CA HIS A 124 11.66 7.22 5.05
C HIS A 124 12.51 7.45 6.31
N GLY A 125 13.09 6.39 6.89
CA GLY A 125 13.97 6.50 8.07
C GLY A 125 13.28 6.91 9.37
N LEU A 126 11.94 6.97 9.40
CA LEU A 126 11.19 7.51 10.53
C LEU A 126 11.36 6.66 11.80
N LYS A 127 11.38 7.33 12.96
CA LYS A 127 11.31 6.72 14.29
C LYS A 127 9.87 6.29 14.58
N PHE A 128 9.68 5.30 15.46
CA PHE A 128 8.33 4.80 15.78
C PHE A 128 7.36 5.87 16.29
N ARG A 129 7.87 6.87 17.03
CA ARG A 129 7.09 8.02 17.47
C ARG A 129 6.55 8.82 16.29
N GLU A 130 7.42 9.17 15.33
CA GLU A 130 7.05 9.93 14.13
C GLU A 130 6.04 9.15 13.29
N ILE A 131 6.21 7.82 13.19
CA ILE A 131 5.24 6.94 12.51
C ILE A 131 3.88 6.97 13.22
N GLY A 132 3.86 6.98 14.55
CA GLY A 132 2.63 7.12 15.35
C GLY A 132 1.92 8.45 15.06
N GLU A 133 2.66 9.55 15.03
CA GLU A 133 2.13 10.89 14.71
C GLU A 133 1.58 10.95 13.28
N VAL A 134 2.32 10.43 12.30
CA VAL A 134 1.92 10.39 10.88
C VAL A 134 0.62 9.61 10.67
N LEU A 135 0.48 8.46 11.34
CA LEU A 135 -0.68 7.57 11.19
C LEU A 135 -1.81 7.86 12.18
N GLY A 136 -1.61 8.80 13.12
CA GLY A 136 -2.54 9.05 14.23
C GLY A 136 -2.71 7.83 15.16
N ARG A 137 -1.70 6.96 15.26
CA ARG A 137 -1.72 5.72 16.05
C ARG A 137 -0.78 5.80 17.24
N ASP A 138 -1.10 5.03 18.27
CA ASP A 138 -0.27 4.93 19.46
C ASP A 138 1.12 4.35 19.13
N THR A 139 2.17 4.91 19.72
CA THR A 139 3.56 4.51 19.44
C THR A 139 3.85 3.09 19.93
N ALA A 140 3.24 2.66 21.04
CA ALA A 140 3.40 1.30 21.52
C ALA A 140 2.71 0.29 20.58
N LEU A 141 1.55 0.63 20.01
CA LEU A 141 0.93 -0.17 18.95
C LEU A 141 1.84 -0.30 17.72
N VAL A 142 2.43 0.81 17.25
CA VAL A 142 3.37 0.81 16.11
C VAL A 142 4.55 -0.12 16.37
N CYS A 143 5.18 -0.01 17.55
CA CYS A 143 6.29 -0.86 17.95
C CYS A 143 5.89 -2.34 18.05
N ALA A 144 4.76 -2.63 18.70
CA ALA A 144 4.27 -3.99 18.88
C ALA A 144 3.96 -4.67 17.54
N VAL A 145 3.33 -3.94 16.61
CA VAL A 145 3.01 -4.47 15.28
C VAL A 145 4.26 -4.74 14.45
N TYR A 146 5.28 -3.88 14.55
CA TYR A 146 6.55 -4.09 13.84
C TYR A 146 7.27 -5.37 14.31
N ASN A 147 7.28 -5.63 15.61
CA ASN A 147 8.02 -6.75 16.22
C ASN A 147 7.29 -8.11 16.18
N ARG A 148 6.03 -8.17 15.73
CA ARG A 148 5.31 -9.44 15.59
C ARG A 148 5.96 -10.31 14.51
N LYS A 149 6.27 -11.57 14.83
CA LYS A 149 6.81 -12.55 13.88
C LYS A 149 5.72 -13.01 12.91
#